data_AF-A0A2S7D585-F1
#
_entry.id   AF-A0A2S7D585-F1
#
_cell.length_a   1.000
_cell.length_b   1.000
_cell.length_c   1.000
_cell.angle_alpha   90.00
_cell.angle_beta   90.00
_cell.angle_gamma   90.00
#
_symmetry.space_group_name_H-M   'P 1'
#
loop_
_entity.id
_entity.type
_entity.pdbx_description
1 polymer ?
#
loop_
_entity_poly.entity_id
_entity_poly.type
_entity_poly.pdbx_seq_one_letter_code
_entity_poly.pdbx_strand_id
1 'polypeptide(L)'
;MREPDILLSVEEQDLFAEICFDWKSNEELRGSLAPMEQLASSIIGRKAVPEVRLAYFSEPEFNLTGRGKSRQDIFERNGTSGGEILAHPNFLKHLEYFICGPDLPNVAIEKFKSEASTSHLTGSDIVDLSPYARSCVRQYRLDPHHASEEFFKLAVECGAMPGFADNLRKSVRSVKLT
;
A
#
# COMPACT_ATOMS: atom_id res chain seq x y z
N MET A 1 -13.49 7.94 -4.07
CA MET A 1 -12.46 7.33 -4.92
C MET A 1 -11.16 8.04 -4.59
N ARG A 2 -10.09 7.29 -4.34
CA ARG A 2 -8.77 7.86 -4.06
C ARG A 2 -8.16 8.42 -5.33
N GLU A 3 -7.31 9.43 -5.19
CA GLU A 3 -6.62 10.05 -6.33
C GLU A 3 -5.34 9.27 -6.64
N PRO A 4 -5.09 8.91 -7.91
CA PRO A 4 -3.81 8.37 -8.34
C PRO A 4 -2.66 9.34 -8.04
N ASP A 5 -1.57 8.83 -7.46
CA ASP A 5 -0.33 9.60 -7.26
C ASP A 5 0.77 9.24 -8.28
N ILE A 6 0.45 8.33 -9.21
CA ILE A 6 1.23 8.06 -10.42
C ILE A 6 0.53 8.63 -11.65
N LEU A 7 1.31 8.95 -12.69
CA LEU A 7 0.74 9.38 -13.98
C LEU A 7 0.04 8.21 -14.66
N LEU A 8 -1.23 8.36 -15.01
CA LEU A 8 -2.03 7.42 -15.79
C LEU A 8 -2.32 7.96 -17.20
N SER A 9 -2.28 7.12 -18.23
CA SER A 9 -2.77 7.47 -19.57
C SER A 9 -4.29 7.70 -19.55
N VAL A 10 -4.86 8.21 -20.63
CA VAL A 10 -6.31 8.43 -20.74
C VAL A 10 -7.06 7.09 -20.58
N GLU A 11 -6.59 6.05 -21.27
CA GLU A 11 -7.17 4.71 -21.21
C GLU A 11 -7.05 4.09 -19.81
N GLU A 12 -5.93 4.34 -19.12
CA GLU A 12 -5.73 3.87 -17.75
C GLU A 12 -6.61 4.61 -16.74
N GLN A 13 -6.90 5.90 -16.98
CA GLN A 13 -7.84 6.67 -16.16
C GLN A 13 -9.27 6.14 -16.33
N ASP A 14 -9.66 5.82 -17.56
CA ASP A 14 -10.97 5.23 -17.84
C ASP A 14 -11.11 3.87 -17.12
N LEU A 15 -10.10 3.01 -17.23
CA LEU A 15 -10.06 1.72 -16.50
C LEU A 15 -10.10 1.92 -14.98
N PHE A 16 -9.37 2.90 -14.44
CA PHE A 16 -9.37 3.20 -13.01
C PHE A 16 -10.75 3.66 -12.53
N ALA A 17 -11.46 4.45 -13.32
CA ALA A 17 -12.80 4.95 -12.99
C ALA A 17 -13.86 3.83 -12.99
N GLU A 18 -13.66 2.76 -13.75
CA GLU A 18 -14.55 1.58 -13.78
C GLU A 18 -14.38 0.67 -12.56
N ILE A 19 -13.26 0.75 -11.84
CA ILE A 19 -12.95 -0.15 -10.72
C ILE A 19 -13.64 0.32 -9.43
N CYS A 20 -14.39 -0.59 -8.80
CA CYS A 20 -14.99 -0.37 -7.49
C CYS A 20 -14.08 -0.90 -6.36
N PHE A 21 -13.21 -0.04 -5.83
CA PHE A 21 -12.32 -0.38 -4.72
C PHE A 21 -13.06 -0.67 -3.40
N ASP A 22 -14.15 0.05 -3.14
CA ASP A 22 -15.01 -0.09 -1.95
C ASP A 22 -16.27 -0.93 -2.21
N TRP A 23 -16.13 -2.02 -2.95
CA TRP A 23 -17.25 -2.88 -3.35
C TRP A 23 -18.03 -3.41 -2.13
N LYS A 24 -19.36 -3.46 -2.25
CA LYS A 24 -20.28 -3.94 -1.21
C LYS A 24 -20.98 -5.23 -1.60
N SER A 25 -20.90 -5.59 -2.88
CA SER A 25 -21.50 -6.79 -3.46
C SER A 25 -20.50 -7.56 -4.32
N ASN A 26 -20.75 -8.86 -4.48
CA ASN A 26 -19.96 -9.70 -5.38
C ASN A 26 -20.12 -9.29 -6.85
N GLU A 27 -21.21 -8.61 -7.21
CA GLU A 27 -21.46 -8.15 -8.57
C GLU A 27 -20.58 -6.96 -8.94
N GLU A 28 -20.50 -5.95 -8.06
CA GLU A 28 -19.57 -4.82 -8.20
C GLU A 28 -18.12 -5.29 -8.30
N LEU A 29 -17.74 -6.24 -7.44
CA LEU A 29 -16.41 -6.84 -7.48
C LEU A 29 -16.13 -7.55 -8.81
N ARG A 30 -17.08 -8.35 -9.32
CA ARG A 30 -16.94 -9.04 -10.61
C ARG A 30 -16.79 -8.07 -11.77
N GLY A 31 -17.57 -6.98 -11.78
CA GLY A 31 -17.45 -5.92 -12.78
C GLY A 31 -16.08 -5.27 -12.81
N SER A 32 -15.38 -5.25 -11.67
CA SER A 32 -14.06 -4.63 -11.54
C SER A 32 -12.90 -5.52 -11.98
N LEU A 33 -13.08 -6.83 -12.15
CA LEU A 33 -11.94 -7.76 -12.36
C LEU A 33 -11.24 -7.57 -13.70
N ALA A 34 -12.00 -7.41 -14.79
CA ALA A 34 -11.40 -7.22 -16.12
C ALA A 34 -10.72 -5.84 -16.24
N PRO A 35 -11.32 -4.71 -15.80
CA PRO A 35 -10.62 -3.43 -15.73
C PRO A 35 -9.37 -3.47 -14.84
N MET A 36 -9.44 -4.16 -13.70
CA MET A 36 -8.31 -4.35 -12.77
C MET A 36 -7.13 -5.05 -13.44
N GLU A 37 -7.38 -6.16 -14.16
CA GLU A 37 -6.34 -6.91 -14.87
C GLU A 37 -5.67 -6.07 -15.96
N GLN A 38 -6.48 -5.38 -16.78
CA GLN A 38 -5.99 -4.54 -17.87
C GLN A 38 -5.16 -3.37 -17.34
N LEU A 39 -5.67 -2.67 -16.32
CA LEU A 39 -4.98 -1.55 -15.70
C LEU A 39 -3.66 -1.98 -15.09
N ALA A 40 -3.67 -3.04 -14.28
CA ALA A 40 -2.47 -3.58 -13.64
C ALA A 40 -1.41 -3.98 -14.68
N SER A 41 -1.82 -4.67 -15.74
CA SER A 41 -0.92 -5.09 -16.83
C SER A 41 -0.29 -3.89 -17.54
N SER A 42 -1.08 -2.84 -17.81
CA SER A 42 -0.60 -1.62 -18.48
C SER A 42 0.43 -0.88 -17.62
N ILE A 43 0.09 -0.56 -16.37
CA ILE A 43 0.95 0.25 -15.48
C ILE A 43 2.24 -0.49 -15.10
N ILE A 44 2.18 -1.82 -14.92
CA ILE A 44 3.36 -2.65 -14.64
C ILE A 44 4.22 -2.76 -15.92
N GLY A 45 3.60 -3.03 -17.07
CA GLY A 45 4.31 -3.21 -18.34
C GLY A 45 5.12 -1.98 -18.76
N ARG A 46 4.58 -0.77 -18.54
CA ARG A 46 5.28 0.49 -18.81
C ARG A 46 6.13 1.02 -17.65
N LYS A 47 6.24 0.27 -16.55
CA LYS A 47 7.02 0.64 -15.34
C LYS A 47 6.56 1.95 -14.69
N ALA A 48 5.25 2.17 -14.64
CA ALA A 48 4.66 3.34 -13.98
C ALA A 48 4.67 3.22 -12.45
N VAL A 49 4.59 1.99 -11.95
CA VAL A 49 4.50 1.70 -10.52
C VAL A 49 5.88 1.87 -9.88
N PRO A 50 6.01 2.66 -8.79
CA PRO A 50 7.27 2.76 -8.04
C PRO A 50 7.80 1.39 -7.62
N GLU A 51 9.12 1.17 -7.78
CA GLU A 51 9.76 -0.13 -7.51
C GLU A 51 9.51 -0.62 -6.08
N VAL A 52 9.51 0.28 -5.10
CA VAL A 52 9.22 -0.06 -3.68
C VAL A 52 7.80 -0.62 -3.48
N ARG A 53 6.83 -0.21 -4.30
CA ARG A 53 5.46 -0.74 -4.24
C ARG A 53 5.37 -2.12 -4.84
N LEU A 54 6.09 -2.37 -5.94
CA LEU A 54 6.25 -3.71 -6.49
C LEU A 54 6.94 -4.63 -5.47
N ALA A 55 8.01 -4.16 -4.84
CA ALA A 55 8.74 -4.90 -3.81
C ALA A 55 7.85 -5.22 -2.59
N TYR A 56 6.96 -4.30 -2.19
CA TYR A 56 5.97 -4.58 -1.15
C TYR A 56 5.08 -5.79 -1.45
N PHE A 57 4.84 -6.08 -2.74
CA PHE A 57 4.07 -7.23 -3.18
C PHE A 57 4.94 -8.49 -3.36
N SER A 58 6.07 -8.37 -4.05
CA SER A 58 6.91 -9.51 -4.48
C SER A 58 7.97 -9.95 -3.47
N GLU A 59 8.41 -9.07 -2.57
CA GLU A 59 9.54 -9.36 -1.68
C GLU A 59 9.07 -9.86 -0.30
N PRO A 60 9.59 -11.01 0.19
CA PRO A 60 9.26 -11.53 1.51
C PRO A 60 9.58 -10.59 2.67
N GLU A 61 10.63 -9.78 2.54
CA GLU A 61 11.07 -8.83 3.58
C GLU A 61 10.02 -7.77 3.92
N PHE A 62 9.16 -7.44 2.95
CA PHE A 62 8.08 -6.47 3.12
C PHE A 62 6.79 -7.10 3.66
N ASN A 63 6.73 -8.42 3.77
CA ASN A 63 5.61 -9.16 4.35
C ASN A 63 6.01 -9.76 5.71
N LEU A 64 6.15 -8.89 6.70
CA LEU A 64 6.71 -9.21 8.02
C LEU A 64 5.96 -10.32 8.78
N THR A 65 4.65 -10.46 8.54
CA THR A 65 3.82 -11.54 9.11
C THR A 65 3.74 -12.78 8.20
N GLY A 66 4.36 -12.73 7.02
CA GLY A 66 4.32 -13.74 5.96
C GLY A 66 5.16 -14.98 6.21
N ARG A 67 5.92 -15.04 7.32
CA ARG A 67 6.80 -16.18 7.68
C ARG A 67 7.77 -16.55 6.56
N GLY A 68 8.42 -15.53 5.99
CA GLY A 68 9.38 -15.71 4.88
C GLY A 68 8.73 -15.84 3.49
N LYS A 69 7.44 -15.56 3.36
CA LYS A 69 6.72 -15.52 2.08
C LYS A 69 6.33 -14.10 1.72
N SER A 70 6.47 -13.73 0.46
CA SER A 70 5.94 -12.48 -0.08
C SER A 70 4.40 -12.51 -0.14
N ARG A 71 3.78 -11.39 -0.55
CA ARG A 71 2.34 -11.39 -0.79
C ARG A 71 2.01 -12.16 -2.07
N GLN A 72 2.88 -12.06 -3.08
CA GLN A 72 2.79 -12.86 -4.30
C GLN A 72 2.86 -14.37 -4.03
N ASP A 73 3.81 -14.83 -3.20
CA ASP A 73 3.96 -16.26 -2.85
C ASP A 73 2.68 -16.85 -2.23
N ILE A 74 1.89 -16.01 -1.54
CA ILE A 74 0.62 -16.44 -0.94
C ILE A 74 -0.42 -16.73 -2.03
N PHE A 75 -0.46 -15.94 -3.11
CA PHE A 75 -1.33 -16.24 -4.27
C PHE A 75 -0.89 -17.53 -4.95
N GLU A 76 0.40 -17.65 -5.24
CA GLU A 76 0.95 -18.81 -5.97
C GLU A 76 0.77 -20.11 -5.20
N ARG A 77 1.01 -20.09 -3.88
CA ARG A 77 0.75 -21.23 -3.00
C ARG A 77 -0.73 -21.64 -3.01
N ASN A 78 -1.64 -20.70 -3.19
CA ASN A 78 -3.08 -20.95 -3.23
C ASN A 78 -3.57 -21.31 -4.66
N GLY A 79 -2.67 -21.45 -5.63
CA GLY A 79 -2.97 -21.92 -6.98
C GLY A 79 -3.26 -20.81 -8.00
N THR A 80 -3.02 -19.54 -7.67
CA THR A 80 -3.17 -18.41 -8.61
C THR A 80 -1.79 -17.87 -8.98
N SER A 81 -1.41 -17.88 -10.25
CA SER A 81 -0.05 -17.52 -10.67
C SER A 81 -0.01 -16.63 -11.92
N GLY A 82 1.10 -15.91 -12.09
CA GLY A 82 1.31 -15.03 -13.24
C GLY A 82 0.20 -13.99 -13.41
N GLY A 83 -0.29 -13.84 -14.65
CA GLY A 83 -1.35 -12.88 -14.99
C GLY A 83 -2.67 -13.09 -14.24
N GLU A 84 -2.98 -14.32 -13.82
CA GLU A 84 -4.21 -14.62 -13.08
C GLU A 84 -4.28 -13.89 -11.73
N ILE A 85 -3.13 -13.54 -11.16
CA ILE A 85 -3.05 -12.74 -9.94
C ILE A 85 -3.68 -11.36 -10.17
N LEU A 86 -3.45 -10.77 -11.35
CA LEU A 86 -3.92 -9.42 -11.67
C LEU A 86 -5.45 -9.35 -11.84
N ALA A 87 -6.10 -10.49 -12.12
CA ALA A 87 -7.55 -10.64 -12.18
C ALA A 87 -8.16 -11.14 -10.86
N HIS A 88 -7.34 -11.43 -9.84
CA HIS A 88 -7.83 -12.02 -8.60
C HIS A 88 -8.44 -10.96 -7.66
N PRO A 89 -9.64 -11.15 -7.07
CA PRO A 89 -10.27 -10.18 -6.17
C PRO A 89 -9.38 -9.60 -5.05
N ASN A 90 -8.64 -10.47 -4.36
CA ASN A 90 -7.72 -10.07 -3.29
C ASN A 90 -6.52 -9.22 -3.77
N PHE A 91 -6.27 -9.12 -5.08
CA PHE A 91 -5.24 -8.25 -5.65
C PHE A 91 -5.67 -6.78 -5.69
N LEU A 92 -6.97 -6.49 -5.61
CA LEU A 92 -7.52 -5.14 -5.71
C LEU A 92 -6.85 -4.14 -4.76
N LYS A 93 -6.65 -4.53 -3.49
CA LYS A 93 -5.95 -3.71 -2.49
C LYS A 93 -4.47 -3.44 -2.81
N HIS A 94 -3.84 -4.33 -3.59
CA HIS A 94 -2.47 -4.16 -4.04
C HIS A 94 -2.43 -3.23 -5.23
N LEU A 95 -3.37 -3.36 -6.17
CA LEU A 95 -3.53 -2.42 -7.27
C LEU A 95 -3.81 -0.99 -6.75
N GLU A 96 -4.70 -0.85 -5.77
CA GLU A 96 -5.01 0.45 -5.17
C GLU A 96 -3.75 1.09 -4.57
N TYR A 97 -2.95 0.30 -3.84
CA TYR A 97 -1.67 0.79 -3.30
C TYR A 97 -0.67 1.17 -4.42
N PHE A 98 -0.58 0.38 -5.49
CA PHE A 98 0.31 0.69 -6.61
C PHE A 98 0.01 2.05 -7.23
N ILE A 99 -1.27 2.41 -7.33
CA ILE A 99 -1.75 3.61 -8.03
C ILE A 99 -1.86 4.82 -7.10
N CYS A 100 -2.34 4.64 -5.88
CA CYS A 100 -2.71 5.73 -4.98
C CYS A 100 -1.76 5.88 -3.77
N GLY A 101 -0.83 4.95 -3.59
CA GLY A 101 0.07 4.96 -2.44
C GLY A 101 -0.61 4.66 -1.10
N PRO A 102 0.03 4.99 0.03
CA PRO A 102 -0.46 4.71 1.37
C PRO A 102 -1.82 5.38 1.65
N ASP A 103 -2.76 4.63 2.23
CA ASP A 103 -4.10 5.11 2.56
C ASP A 103 -4.11 5.87 3.91
N LEU A 104 -3.52 7.06 3.89
CA LEU A 104 -3.47 7.99 5.03
C LEU A 104 -4.00 9.36 4.61
N PRO A 105 -4.48 10.20 5.54
CA PRO A 105 -4.82 11.58 5.23
C PRO A 105 -3.63 12.30 4.56
N ASN A 106 -3.87 13.04 3.47
CA ASN A 106 -2.79 13.73 2.73
C ASN A 106 -1.93 14.62 3.63
N VAL A 107 -2.56 15.32 4.59
CA VAL A 107 -1.84 16.14 5.59
C VAL A 107 -0.88 15.28 6.43
N ALA A 108 -1.28 14.04 6.76
CA ALA A 108 -0.45 13.12 7.51
C ALA A 108 0.76 12.67 6.69
N ILE A 109 0.54 12.33 5.40
CA ILE A 109 1.56 11.91 4.44
C ILE A 109 2.59 13.02 4.22
N GLU A 110 2.14 14.22 3.86
CA GLU A 110 3.03 15.33 3.50
C GLU A 110 3.92 15.73 4.68
N LYS A 111 3.34 15.82 5.88
CA LYS A 111 4.13 16.16 7.07
C LYS A 111 5.08 15.02 7.45
N PHE A 112 4.68 13.75 7.32
CA PHE A 112 5.61 12.64 7.53
C PHE A 112 6.79 12.71 6.57
N LYS A 113 6.52 12.95 5.27
CA LYS A 113 7.56 13.11 4.24
C LYS A 113 8.47 14.31 4.51
N SER A 114 7.93 15.40 5.07
CA SER A 114 8.73 16.59 5.43
C SER A 114 9.66 16.37 6.62
N GLU A 115 9.28 15.49 7.56
CA GLU A 115 10.08 15.13 8.74
C GLU A 115 11.04 13.98 8.42
N ALA A 116 10.73 13.15 7.41
CA ALA A 116 11.60 12.12 6.88
C ALA A 116 12.77 12.71 6.09
N SER A 117 14.00 12.33 6.42
CA SER A 117 15.17 12.72 5.63
C SER A 117 15.09 12.14 4.21
N THR A 118 15.51 12.92 3.21
CA THR A 118 15.13 12.77 1.79
C THR A 118 15.67 11.55 1.04
N SER A 119 16.17 10.52 1.71
CA SER A 119 16.55 9.30 1.00
C SER A 119 16.59 8.05 1.86
N HIS A 120 17.11 8.12 3.08
CA HIS A 120 17.37 6.93 3.90
C HIS A 120 16.95 7.15 5.35
N LEU A 121 15.84 6.52 5.75
CA LEU A 121 15.39 6.53 7.13
C LEU A 121 16.15 5.48 7.94
N THR A 122 16.86 5.95 8.95
CA THR A 122 17.54 5.12 9.94
C THR A 122 16.55 4.66 11.03
N GLY A 123 16.98 3.72 11.86
CA GLY A 123 16.21 3.31 13.04
C GLY A 123 15.91 4.47 13.99
N SER A 124 16.82 5.45 14.12
CA SER A 124 16.61 6.63 14.95
C SER A 124 15.54 7.55 14.37
N ASP A 125 15.57 7.79 13.06
CA ASP A 125 14.55 8.61 12.39
C ASP A 125 13.15 8.02 12.59
N ILE A 126 13.02 6.69 12.53
CA ILE A 126 11.75 6.00 12.80
C ILE A 126 11.27 6.19 14.25
N VAL A 127 12.19 6.19 15.21
CA VAL A 127 11.85 6.46 16.61
C VAL A 127 11.32 7.88 16.77
N ASP A 128 11.93 8.85 16.08
CA ASP A 128 11.53 10.26 16.12
C ASP A 128 10.20 10.52 15.39
N LEU A 129 9.91 9.78 14.32
CA LEU A 129 8.64 9.85 13.57
C LEU A 129 7.48 9.11 14.27
N SER A 130 7.77 8.18 15.17
CA SER A 130 6.74 7.35 15.83
C SER A 130 5.71 8.14 16.66
N PRO A 131 6.09 9.13 17.48
CA PRO A 131 5.14 9.99 18.19
C PRO A 131 4.17 10.70 17.26
N TYR A 132 4.67 11.19 16.11
CA TYR A 132 3.85 11.86 15.11
C TYR A 132 2.85 10.89 14.45
N ALA A 133 3.29 9.72 13.99
CA ALA A 133 2.37 8.73 13.42
C ALA A 133 1.26 8.32 14.41
N ARG A 134 1.62 8.14 15.69
CA ARG A 134 0.66 7.83 16.77
C ARG A 134 -0.31 8.99 17.05
N SER A 135 0.11 10.24 16.89
CA SER A 135 -0.78 11.39 17.08
C SER A 135 -1.78 11.49 15.93
N CYS A 136 -1.36 11.23 14.68
CA CYS A 136 -2.24 11.14 13.52
C CYS A 136 -3.36 10.12 13.71
N VAL A 137 -3.04 8.92 14.20
CA VAL A 137 -4.08 7.90 14.48
C VAL A 137 -5.15 8.40 15.44
N ARG A 138 -4.75 9.12 16.50
CA ARG A 138 -5.71 9.68 17.47
C ARG A 138 -6.49 10.85 16.89
N GLN A 139 -5.79 11.78 16.26
CA GLN A 139 -6.35 13.02 15.71
C GLN A 139 -7.41 12.73 14.65
N TYR A 140 -7.10 11.82 13.72
CA TYR A 140 -7.98 11.47 12.61
C TYR A 140 -8.85 10.24 12.91
N ARG A 141 -8.79 9.70 14.14
CA ARG A 141 -9.52 8.50 14.58
C ARG A 141 -9.36 7.31 13.62
N LEU A 142 -8.15 7.11 13.13
CA LEU A 142 -7.83 6.01 12.21
C LEU A 142 -7.89 4.68 12.98
N ASP A 143 -8.32 3.61 12.31
CA ASP A 143 -8.19 2.27 12.88
C ASP A 143 -6.70 1.94 13.09
N PRO A 144 -6.23 1.64 14.31
CA PRO A 144 -4.81 1.40 14.57
C PRO A 144 -4.22 0.22 13.78
N HIS A 145 -5.04 -0.79 13.46
CA HIS A 145 -4.57 -1.94 12.69
C HIS A 145 -4.32 -1.54 11.23
N HIS A 146 -5.30 -0.94 10.57
CA HIS A 146 -5.17 -0.40 9.21
C HIS A 146 -4.06 0.64 9.13
N ALA A 147 -4.11 1.68 9.96
CA ALA A 147 -3.13 2.76 9.95
C ALA A 147 -1.69 2.26 10.15
N SER A 148 -1.49 1.19 10.94
CA SER A 148 -0.15 0.62 11.11
C SER A 148 0.45 0.07 9.82
N GLU A 149 -0.36 -0.55 8.95
CA GLU A 149 0.08 -1.03 7.65
C GLU A 149 0.32 0.14 6.69
N GLU A 150 -0.50 1.19 6.74
CA GLU A 150 -0.34 2.35 5.88
C GLU A 150 0.88 3.22 6.26
N PHE A 151 1.18 3.38 7.55
CA PHE A 151 2.43 4.01 8.00
C PHE A 151 3.66 3.15 7.68
N PHE A 152 3.54 1.82 7.66
CA PHE A 152 4.61 0.95 7.18
C PHE A 152 4.93 1.21 5.71
N LYS A 153 3.90 1.23 4.86
CA LYS A 153 4.03 1.57 3.42
C LYS A 153 4.67 2.93 3.22
N LEU A 154 4.19 3.95 3.95
CA LEU A 154 4.75 5.31 3.86
C LEU A 154 6.22 5.36 4.27
N ALA A 155 6.61 4.67 5.35
CA ALA A 155 7.99 4.64 5.80
C ALA A 155 8.92 3.99 4.76
N VAL A 156 8.51 2.86 4.16
CA VAL A 156 9.34 2.22 3.12
C VAL A 156 9.40 3.06 1.84
N GLU A 157 8.31 3.76 1.48
CA GLU A 157 8.34 4.73 0.38
C GLU A 157 9.28 5.91 0.65
N CYS A 158 9.47 6.28 1.92
CA CYS A 158 10.46 7.27 2.35
C CYS A 158 11.88 6.70 2.51
N GLY A 159 12.12 5.44 2.10
CA GLY A 159 13.45 4.82 2.12
C GLY A 159 13.82 4.13 3.44
N ALA A 160 12.85 3.81 4.31
CA ALA A 160 13.11 2.95 5.46
C ALA A 160 13.31 1.50 5.03
N MET A 161 14.31 0.83 5.61
CA MET A 161 14.40 -0.63 5.50
C MET A 161 13.19 -1.30 6.18
N PRO A 162 12.68 -2.44 5.66
CA PRO A 162 11.48 -3.09 6.21
C PRO A 162 11.55 -3.38 7.71
N GLY A 163 12.72 -3.78 8.21
CA GLY A 163 12.93 -4.02 9.65
C GLY A 163 12.75 -2.77 10.52
N PHE A 164 13.16 -1.59 10.03
CA PHE A 164 12.95 -0.33 10.75
C PHE A 164 11.49 0.13 10.62
N ALA A 165 10.90 0.04 9.43
CA ALA A 165 9.50 0.36 9.21
C ALA A 165 8.55 -0.51 10.07
N ASP A 166 8.92 -1.76 10.39
CA ASP A 166 8.14 -2.61 11.30
C ASP A 166 8.08 -2.06 12.73
N ASN A 167 9.13 -1.36 13.19
CA ASN A 167 9.10 -0.72 14.51
C ASN A 167 8.05 0.39 14.55
N LEU A 168 7.95 1.20 13.49
CA LEU A 168 6.88 2.19 13.35
C LEU A 168 5.50 1.52 13.34
N ARG A 169 5.34 0.48 12.52
CA ARG A 169 4.12 -0.30 12.41
C ARG A 169 3.65 -0.83 13.77
N LYS A 170 4.53 -1.51 14.52
CA LYS A 170 4.24 -2.01 15.87
C LYS A 170 3.87 -0.88 16.83
N SER A 171 4.58 0.24 16.75
CA SER A 171 4.31 1.43 17.55
C SER A 171 2.92 2.00 17.28
N VAL A 172 2.53 2.15 16.01
CA VAL A 172 1.19 2.61 15.60
C VAL A 172 0.10 1.62 16.00
N ARG A 173 0.31 0.31 15.76
CA ARG A 173 -0.65 -0.75 16.08
C ARG A 173 -1.00 -0.83 17.57
N SER A 174 -0.09 -0.40 18.45
CA SER A 174 -0.30 -0.38 19.90
C SER A 174 -1.15 0.80 20.40
N VAL A 175 -1.52 1.75 19.54
CA VAL A 175 -2.35 2.90 19.91
C VAL A 175 -3.74 2.41 20.33
N LYS A 176 -4.19 2.89 21.48
CA LYS A 176 -5.58 2.74 21.94
C LYS A 176 -6.31 4.05 21.68
N LEU A 177 -7.44 3.97 20.97
CA LEU A 177 -8.37 5.08 20.83
C LEU A 177 -9.15 5.16 22.15
N THR A 178 -8.78 6.11 22.99
CA THR A 178 -9.48 6.46 24.23
C THR A 178 -10.40 7.65 24.00
#